data_AF-A4YKI2-F1
#
_entry.id   AF-A4YKI2-F1
#
_cell.length_a   1.000
_cell.length_b   1.000
_cell.length_c   1.000
_cell.angle_alpha   90.00
_cell.angle_beta   90.00
_cell.angle_gamma   90.00
#
_symmetry.space_group_name_H-M   'P 1'
#
loop_
_entity.id
_entity.type
_entity.pdbx_description
1 polymer ?
#
loop_
_entity_poly.entity_id
_entity_poly.type
_entity_poly.pdbx_seq_one_letter_code
_entity_poly.pdbx_strand_id
1 'polypeptide(L)'
;MMSKSQIESLKKSKGGRRSRDKGNRAERAITKFLQHRGFAAERVPLSGSAGGSFVGDITILLLGVDRCAEVKVRADGFRVLYGWLEGRDLLIVKADRAEPLVVLPLRFAAEIAAKAEGNR
;
A
#
# COMPACT_ATOMS: atom_id res chain seq x y z
N MET A 1 40.76 -2.43 -15.80
CA MET A 1 39.62 -2.02 -16.63
C MET A 1 38.47 -2.98 -16.35
N MET A 2 37.28 -2.50 -15.94
CA MET A 2 36.17 -3.39 -15.56
C MET A 2 35.58 -4.10 -16.79
N SER A 3 35.19 -5.36 -16.65
CA SER A 3 34.65 -6.15 -17.75
C SER A 3 33.24 -5.67 -18.16
N LYS A 4 32.83 -5.95 -19.40
CA LYS A 4 31.48 -5.64 -19.89
C LYS A 4 30.39 -6.25 -19.00
N SER A 5 30.61 -7.46 -18.47
CA SER A 5 29.69 -8.13 -17.54
C SER A 5 29.60 -7.44 -16.17
N GLN A 6 30.70 -6.87 -15.66
CA GLN A 6 30.70 -6.08 -14.42
C GLN A 6 29.94 -4.75 -14.59
N ILE A 7 30.10 -4.09 -15.74
CA ILE A 7 29.39 -2.84 -16.07
C ILE A 7 27.87 -3.10 -16.20
N GLU A 8 27.48 -4.24 -16.75
CA GLU A 8 26.07 -4.63 -16.94
C GLU A 8 25.39 -5.02 -15.61
N SER A 9 26.09 -5.73 -14.74
CA SER A 9 25.67 -6.01 -13.36
C SER A 9 25.46 -4.72 -12.53
N LEU A 10 26.36 -3.74 -12.68
CA LEU A 10 26.27 -2.41 -12.03
C LEU A 10 25.08 -1.56 -12.54
N LYS A 11 24.64 -1.76 -13.79
CA LYS A 11 23.44 -1.11 -14.34
C LYS A 11 22.14 -1.75 -13.84
N LYS A 12 22.13 -3.08 -13.62
CA LYS A 12 20.94 -3.85 -13.22
C LYS A 12 20.48 -3.60 -11.78
N SER A 13 21.35 -3.14 -10.88
CA SER A 13 21.09 -3.10 -9.43
C SER A 13 20.52 -1.78 -8.86
N LYS A 14 20.46 -0.69 -9.64
CA LYS A 14 20.15 0.65 -9.09
C LYS A 14 18.66 1.00 -8.96
N GLY A 15 17.77 0.35 -9.73
CA GLY A 15 16.33 0.67 -9.75
C GLY A 15 15.52 0.12 -8.58
N GLY A 16 15.80 -1.12 -8.17
CA GLY A 16 15.03 -1.83 -7.15
C GLY A 16 15.11 -1.17 -5.76
N ARG A 17 16.29 -0.69 -5.36
CA ARG A 17 16.49 -0.04 -4.06
C ARG A 17 15.69 1.26 -3.95
N ARG A 18 15.72 2.12 -4.97
CA ARG A 18 14.97 3.39 -4.98
C ARG A 18 13.46 3.16 -4.92
N SER A 19 12.97 2.18 -5.68
CA SER A 19 11.55 1.81 -5.68
C SER A 19 11.11 1.26 -4.30
N ARG A 20 11.89 0.34 -3.74
CA ARG A 20 11.66 -0.21 -2.40
C ARG A 20 11.68 0.86 -1.32
N ASP A 21 12.66 1.77 -1.36
CA ASP A 21 12.76 2.85 -0.38
C ASP A 21 11.60 3.85 -0.53
N LYS A 22 11.09 4.06 -1.77
CA LYS A 22 9.89 4.87 -2.03
C LYS A 22 8.64 4.23 -1.41
N GLY A 23 8.41 2.93 -1.62
CA GLY A 23 7.30 2.19 -0.99
C GLY A 23 7.37 2.26 0.54
N ASN A 24 8.52 1.88 1.09
CA ASN A 24 8.79 1.93 2.53
C ASN A 24 8.57 3.30 3.19
N ARG A 25 8.83 4.40 2.48
CA ARG A 25 8.55 5.76 2.99
C ARG A 25 7.05 6.05 2.97
N ALA A 26 6.36 5.67 1.91
CA ALA A 26 4.93 5.90 1.78
C ALA A 26 4.13 5.09 2.81
N GLU A 27 4.42 3.80 2.96
CA GLU A 27 3.77 2.95 3.97
C GLU A 27 3.95 3.55 5.37
N ARG A 28 5.17 3.92 5.76
CA ARG A 28 5.44 4.57 7.06
C ARG A 28 4.66 5.87 7.24
N ALA A 29 4.59 6.72 6.22
CA ALA A 29 3.88 7.99 6.30
C ALA A 29 2.37 7.76 6.46
N ILE A 30 1.79 6.83 5.70
CA ILE A 30 0.37 6.47 5.77
C ILE A 30 0.02 5.86 7.12
N THR A 31 0.79 4.88 7.60
CA THR A 31 0.55 4.27 8.92
C THR A 31 0.59 5.31 10.02
N LYS A 32 1.59 6.19 10.04
CA LYS A 32 1.67 7.27 11.03
C LYS A 32 0.49 8.24 10.92
N PHE A 33 0.08 8.60 9.71
CA PHE A 33 -1.07 9.47 9.50
C PHE A 33 -2.36 8.85 10.09
N LEU A 34 -2.60 7.56 9.85
CA LEU A 34 -3.75 6.85 10.39
C LEU A 34 -3.69 6.75 11.92
N GLN A 35 -2.53 6.40 12.47
CA GLN A 35 -2.30 6.35 13.92
C GLN A 35 -2.56 7.71 14.59
N HIS A 36 -2.08 8.81 14.00
CA HIS A 36 -2.34 10.16 14.50
C HIS A 36 -3.83 10.55 14.47
N ARG A 37 -4.66 9.84 13.69
CA ARG A 37 -6.12 10.01 13.65
C ARG A 37 -6.87 8.98 14.50
N GLY A 38 -6.16 8.22 15.34
CA GLY A 38 -6.75 7.29 16.28
C GLY A 38 -7.07 5.90 15.72
N PHE A 39 -6.64 5.59 14.50
CA PHE A 39 -6.79 4.24 13.95
C PHE A 39 -5.71 3.31 14.52
N ALA A 40 -6.12 2.10 14.90
CA ALA A 40 -5.19 1.00 15.12
C ALA A 40 -4.71 0.51 13.74
N ALA A 41 -3.55 1.02 13.33
CA ALA A 41 -2.93 0.70 12.04
C ALA A 41 -1.47 0.29 12.22
N GLU A 42 -1.05 -0.77 11.51
CA GLU A 42 0.30 -1.32 11.59
C GLU A 42 0.84 -1.64 10.20
N ARG A 43 2.17 -1.56 10.03
CA ARG A 43 2.81 -2.07 8.80
C ARG A 43 3.00 -3.57 8.92
N VAL A 44 2.69 -4.31 7.86
CA VAL A 44 2.92 -5.76 7.81
C VAL A 44 4.39 -6.03 7.48
N PRO A 45 5.15 -6.72 8.35
CA PRO A 45 6.53 -7.08 8.05
C PRO A 45 6.60 -8.07 6.87
N LEU A 46 7.60 -7.92 5.99
CA LEU A 46 7.95 -8.88 4.93
C LEU A 46 6.89 -9.13 3.83
N SER A 47 5.86 -8.27 3.70
CA SER A 47 4.75 -8.39 2.73
C SER A 47 5.20 -8.63 1.27
N GLY A 48 6.37 -8.13 0.88
CA GLY A 48 6.92 -8.27 -0.47
C GLY A 48 7.90 -9.43 -0.71
N SER A 49 8.32 -10.15 0.34
CA SER A 49 9.40 -11.16 0.25
C SER A 49 9.05 -12.52 0.86
N ALA A 50 8.03 -12.58 1.72
CA ALA A 50 7.52 -13.82 2.28
C ALA A 50 6.32 -14.27 1.44
N GLY A 51 6.54 -15.15 0.46
CA GLY A 51 5.42 -15.81 -0.22
C GLY A 51 4.55 -16.51 0.83
N GLY A 52 3.26 -16.15 0.90
CA GLY A 52 2.33 -16.65 1.90
C GLY A 52 1.28 -15.61 2.31
N SER A 53 0.27 -16.06 3.05
CA SER A 53 -0.99 -15.39 3.40
C SER A 53 -0.89 -14.14 4.30
N PHE A 54 0.21 -13.40 4.28
CA PHE A 54 0.34 -12.09 4.95
C PHE A 54 -0.01 -10.99 3.94
N VAL A 55 -1.33 -10.82 3.76
CA VAL A 55 -1.89 -10.29 2.52
C VAL A 55 -2.06 -8.76 2.56
N GLY A 56 -0.98 -7.97 2.55
CA GLY A 56 -1.05 -6.51 2.44
C GLY A 56 0.16 -5.78 3.02
N ASP A 57 0.24 -4.46 2.83
CA ASP A 57 1.32 -3.61 3.34
C ASP A 57 1.01 -2.98 4.70
N ILE A 58 -0.28 -2.73 4.96
CA ILE A 58 -0.78 -2.11 6.20
C ILE A 58 -2.03 -2.85 6.66
N THR A 59 -2.14 -3.16 7.95
CA THR A 59 -3.40 -3.57 8.60
C THR A 59 -4.05 -2.38 9.28
N ILE A 60 -5.38 -2.30 9.24
CA ILE A 60 -6.18 -1.24 9.86
C ILE A 60 -7.43 -1.86 10.48
N LEU A 61 -7.67 -1.65 11.77
CA LEU A 61 -8.91 -2.08 12.43
C LEU A 61 -10.06 -1.19 11.95
N LEU A 62 -10.95 -1.74 11.12
CA LEU A 62 -12.15 -1.06 10.61
C LEU A 62 -13.38 -1.92 10.88
N LEU A 63 -14.41 -1.32 11.47
CA LEU A 63 -15.66 -2.01 11.83
C LEU A 63 -15.43 -3.27 12.71
N GLY A 64 -14.40 -3.22 13.57
CA GLY A 64 -14.05 -4.34 14.46
C GLY A 64 -13.32 -5.50 13.79
N VAL A 65 -12.89 -5.33 12.54
CA VAL A 65 -12.14 -6.34 11.78
C VAL A 65 -10.81 -5.74 11.29
N ASP A 66 -9.72 -6.48 11.43
CA ASP A 66 -8.43 -6.09 10.84
C ASP A 66 -8.52 -6.22 9.32
N ARG A 67 -8.48 -5.07 8.65
CA ARG A 67 -8.52 -4.97 7.18
C ARG A 67 -7.12 -4.81 6.64
N CYS A 68 -6.86 -5.50 5.54
CA CYS A 68 -5.59 -5.45 4.87
C CYS A 68 -5.60 -4.47 3.69
N ALA A 69 -4.65 -3.55 3.71
CA ALA A 69 -4.45 -2.54 2.68
C ALA A 69 -3.15 -2.78 1.92
N GLU A 70 -3.23 -2.76 0.59
CA GLU A 70 -2.04 -2.69 -0.28
C GLU A 70 -1.76 -1.24 -0.66
N VAL A 71 -0.48 -0.85 -0.65
CA VAL A 71 -0.04 0.51 -0.96
C VAL A 71 0.70 0.54 -2.31
N LYS A 72 0.22 1.38 -3.25
CA LYS A 72 0.88 1.58 -4.55
C LYS A 72 1.20 3.03 -4.81
N VAL A 73 2.50 3.33 -4.95
CA VAL A 73 2.99 4.67 -5.31
C VAL A 73 3.58 4.67 -6.71
N ARG A 74 2.92 5.34 -7.65
CA ARG A 74 3.30 5.39 -9.06
C ARG A 74 3.08 6.79 -9.64
N ALA A 75 3.70 7.10 -10.78
CA ALA A 75 3.38 8.33 -11.49
C ALA A 75 2.00 8.24 -12.16
N ASP A 76 1.72 7.09 -12.78
CA ASP A 76 0.52 6.76 -13.53
C ASP A 76 0.16 5.25 -13.43
N GLY A 77 -0.78 4.79 -14.27
CA GLY A 77 -1.02 3.35 -14.47
C GLY A 77 -2.10 2.72 -13.58
N PHE A 78 -3.02 3.50 -13.03
CA PHE A 78 -4.14 3.02 -12.20
C PHE A 78 -5.26 2.28 -12.96
N ARG A 79 -4.99 1.77 -14.18
CA ARG A 79 -5.96 0.94 -14.91
C ARG A 79 -6.05 -0.49 -14.39
N VAL A 80 -5.07 -0.92 -13.59
CA VAL A 80 -4.94 -2.29 -13.07
C VAL A 80 -5.39 -2.43 -11.61
N LEU A 81 -6.23 -1.51 -11.11
CA LEU A 81 -6.66 -1.47 -9.70
C LEU A 81 -7.24 -2.79 -9.23
N TYR A 82 -8.10 -3.43 -10.03
CA TYR A 82 -8.72 -4.71 -9.66
C TYR A 82 -7.69 -5.81 -9.39
N GLY A 83 -6.63 -5.89 -10.20
CA GLY A 83 -5.57 -6.88 -9.99
C GLY A 83 -4.71 -6.60 -8.75
N TRP A 84 -4.56 -5.33 -8.35
CA TRP A 84 -3.91 -5.01 -7.08
C TRP A 84 -4.80 -5.27 -5.87
N LEU A 85 -6.12 -5.12 -6.03
CA LEU A 85 -7.10 -5.33 -4.97
C LEU A 85 -7.36 -6.82 -4.71
N GLU A 86 -6.97 -7.71 -5.62
CA GLU A 86 -7.19 -9.15 -5.47
C GLU A 86 -6.57 -9.69 -4.16
N GLY A 87 -7.41 -10.32 -3.33
CA GLY A 87 -7.03 -10.80 -2.00
C GLY A 87 -6.79 -9.71 -0.95
N ARG A 88 -7.12 -8.44 -1.24
CA ARG A 88 -6.99 -7.30 -0.31
C ARG A 88 -8.37 -6.70 0.00
N ASP A 89 -8.53 -6.08 1.16
CA ASP A 89 -9.78 -5.38 1.51
C ASP A 89 -9.85 -4.00 0.84
N LEU A 90 -8.70 -3.31 0.74
CA LEU A 90 -8.61 -1.97 0.18
C LEU A 90 -7.25 -1.67 -0.45
N LEU A 91 -7.22 -0.64 -1.30
CA LEU A 91 -5.96 -0.07 -1.82
C LEU A 91 -5.77 1.34 -1.31
N ILE A 92 -4.51 1.70 -1.07
CA ILE A 92 -4.08 3.08 -0.94
C ILE A 92 -3.15 3.39 -2.10
N VAL A 93 -3.62 4.23 -3.01
CA VAL A 93 -2.88 4.62 -4.21
C VAL A 93 -2.42 6.05 -4.10
N LYS A 94 -1.20 6.33 -4.57
CA LYS A 94 -0.64 7.67 -4.52
C LYS A 94 0.10 8.00 -5.81
N ALA A 95 -0.39 9.01 -6.53
CA ALA A 95 0.35 9.61 -7.63
C ALA A 95 1.54 10.43 -7.12
N ASP A 96 2.58 10.60 -7.93
CA ASP A 96 3.73 11.42 -7.55
C ASP A 96 3.29 12.85 -7.24
N ARG A 97 3.68 13.33 -6.04
CA ARG A 97 3.30 14.66 -5.49
C ARG A 97 1.80 14.91 -5.28
N ALA A 98 0.95 13.88 -5.39
CA ALA A 98 -0.49 13.99 -5.11
C ALA A 98 -0.86 13.50 -3.70
N GLU A 99 -2.07 13.82 -3.25
CA GLU A 99 -2.66 13.20 -2.06
C GLU A 99 -2.90 11.69 -2.27
N PRO A 100 -2.64 10.83 -1.26
CA PRO A 100 -3.04 9.43 -1.32
C PRO A 100 -4.57 9.28 -1.38
N LEU A 101 -5.06 8.41 -2.24
CA LEU A 101 -6.48 8.05 -2.35
C LEU A 101 -6.70 6.65 -1.83
N VAL A 102 -7.85 6.43 -1.20
CA VAL A 102 -8.31 5.10 -0.80
C VAL A 102 -9.28 4.58 -1.86
N VAL A 103 -9.04 3.36 -2.34
CA VAL A 103 -9.93 2.67 -3.29
C VAL A 103 -10.58 1.50 -2.55
N LEU A 104 -11.90 1.50 -2.54
CA LEU A 104 -12.74 0.51 -1.88
C LEU A 104 -13.73 -0.09 -2.87
N PRO A 105 -14.11 -1.38 -2.73
CA PRO A 105 -15.36 -1.86 -3.28
C PRO A 105 -16.52 -0.99 -2.79
N LEU A 106 -17.43 -0.61 -3.68
CA LEU A 106 -18.56 0.27 -3.35
C LEU A 106 -19.35 -0.21 -2.12
N ARG A 107 -19.59 -1.52 -2.02
CA ARG A 107 -20.28 -2.14 -0.87
C ARG A 107 -19.61 -1.84 0.47
N PHE A 108 -18.28 -1.84 0.51
CA PHE A 108 -17.53 -1.64 1.74
C PHE A 108 -17.48 -0.16 2.11
N ALA A 109 -17.35 0.73 1.12
CA ALA A 109 -17.50 2.16 1.33
C ALA A 109 -18.88 2.52 1.89
N ALA A 110 -19.96 1.92 1.35
CA ALA A 110 -21.32 2.11 1.84
C ALA A 110 -21.50 1.60 3.28
N GLU A 111 -20.91 0.46 3.63
CA GLU A 111 -20.94 -0.08 4.99
C GLU A 111 -20.29 0.87 6.01
N ILE A 112 -19.10 1.39 5.67
CA ILE A 112 -18.40 2.38 6.50
C ILE A 112 -19.27 3.64 6.66
N ALA A 113 -19.83 4.15 5.55
CA ALA A 113 -20.65 5.36 5.56
C ALA A 113 -21.93 5.16 6.39
N ALA A 114 -22.61 4.03 6.25
CA ALA A 114 -23.80 3.71 7.04
C ALA A 114 -23.50 3.67 8.54
N LYS A 115 -22.34 3.12 8.94
CA LYS A 115 -21.92 3.14 10.34
C LYS A 115 -21.61 4.55 10.84
N ALA A 116 -21.01 5.40 10.00
CA ALA A 116 -20.71 6.78 10.34
C ALA A 116 -21.98 7.63 10.52
N GLU A 117 -22.97 7.46 9.64
CA GLU A 117 -24.26 8.17 9.72
C GLU A 117 -25.16 7.64 10.84
N GLY A 118 -25.08 6.34 11.16
CA GLY A 118 -25.87 5.67 12.21
C GLY A 118 -25.42 5.94 13.64
N ASN A 119 -24.34 6.71 13.84
CA ASN A 119 -23.96 7.27 15.14
C ASN A 119 -24.62 8.65 15.39
N ARG A 120 -25.89 8.81 14.99
CA ARG A 120 -26.78 9.90 15.41
C ARG A 120 -27.74 9.42 16.48
#